data_AF-A0A1C0APY0-F1
#
_entry.id   AF-A0A1C0APY0-F1
#
_cell.length_a   1.000
_cell.length_b   1.000
_cell.length_c   1.000
_cell.angle_alpha   90.00
_cell.angle_beta   90.00
_cell.angle_gamma   90.00
#
_symmetry.space_group_name_H-M   'P 1'
#
loop_
_entity.id
_entity.type
_entity.pdbx_description
1 polymer ?
#
loop_
_entity_poly.entity_id
_entity_poly.type
_entity_poly.pdbx_seq_one_letter_code
_entity_poly.pdbx_strand_id
1 'polypeptide(L)'
;MMITAADVALIARVRRPVVTMWRKRYTGTDAFPPADAEGRFDADRVVAWLAEHGRGNNPQPERTLPLLGMLIGARTDVARAMELSAVLALRAAYGDDLVDDLTSRGAALGGLDKLDRLGCFGSEVLALGPGLPETAAAVDAFLDERFGAADAMRWLTDDCLVRHLPTFAAAGLSDAAAGLVAQAAVALADLSPQPSLLDSAGTGFSWLQHLPSEWPAPVGIRMHESPVGRHSRRVLQVGEWDAQPVDDERGWAVAVDAALDGEPSALFARAALGDDGQVRLVLGPARLLADPAGDVAARDALLRDGVVRAVVKLPAGCRPAHPREALALWLVAERDELPFEQHRTFVADLTGSDLTAPLVADLVVDLTVAAQDLPAQQHRAWRVLRPALTRHLLARGGSLVSTSQPPSGKHTSAPSPEELRAKAAAAGVDGVQVTPGVGAPRRDTTAQAGLTDGWLKLLPGSRVSPAQLGDGDLTVWTVDGGRLAPAATADRLTALARPSTWLTQPGDVILGPGPTAVVDLDGGSLVAAPARALRLTADAPVTAQQLARAVATAPRGTRPSQWRLTPLDPAQRAALSAAADRIGQRRAELTAQLDALNSFEDALLDACETTTITLETR
;
A
#
# COMPACT_ATOMS: atom_id res chain seq x y z
N MET A 1 34.92 -17.18 20.03
CA MET A 1 34.18 -17.25 18.73
C MET A 1 34.33 -15.93 17.98
N MET A 2 34.46 -15.91 16.64
CA MET A 2 34.61 -14.66 15.87
C MET A 2 33.27 -14.13 15.33
N ILE A 3 32.97 -12.85 15.56
CA ILE A 3 31.65 -12.24 15.34
C ILE A 3 31.73 -10.93 14.54
N THR A 4 30.71 -10.59 13.78
CA THR A 4 30.69 -9.33 13.01
C THR A 4 30.22 -8.15 13.85
N ALA A 5 30.38 -6.92 13.36
CA ALA A 5 29.80 -5.74 14.03
C ALA A 5 28.26 -5.79 14.13
N ALA A 6 27.58 -6.53 13.23
CA ALA A 6 26.14 -6.75 13.33
C ALA A 6 25.80 -7.72 14.48
N ASP A 7 26.65 -8.73 14.71
CA ASP A 7 26.51 -9.65 15.84
C ASP A 7 26.80 -8.97 17.18
N VAL A 8 27.78 -8.07 17.23
CA VAL A 8 28.00 -7.22 18.42
C VAL A 8 26.76 -6.37 18.72
N ALA A 9 26.14 -5.81 17.68
CA ALA A 9 24.91 -5.02 17.82
C ALA A 9 23.73 -5.87 18.31
N LEU A 10 23.63 -7.13 17.84
CA LEU A 10 22.67 -8.11 18.33
C LEU A 10 22.89 -8.41 19.81
N ILE A 11 24.10 -8.80 20.21
CA ILE A 11 24.46 -9.11 21.62
C ILE A 11 24.15 -7.91 22.52
N ALA A 12 24.53 -6.70 22.10
CA ALA A 12 24.36 -5.52 22.92
C ALA A 12 22.96 -4.88 22.81
N ARG A 13 22.04 -5.43 22.00
CA ARG A 13 20.71 -4.89 21.70
C ARG A 13 20.72 -3.41 21.27
N VAL A 14 21.65 -3.06 20.39
CA VAL A 14 21.80 -1.71 19.81
C VAL A 14 21.80 -1.75 18.28
N ARG A 15 21.74 -0.59 17.62
CA ARG A 15 21.93 -0.52 16.16
C ARG A 15 23.41 -0.61 15.81
N ARG A 16 23.75 -1.26 14.69
CA ARG A 16 25.13 -1.39 14.17
C ARG A 16 25.98 -0.09 14.20
N PRO A 17 25.46 1.11 13.87
CA PRO A 17 26.24 2.34 13.97
C PRO A 17 26.76 2.67 15.38
N VAL A 18 26.08 2.19 16.44
CA VAL A 18 26.51 2.37 17.83
C VAL A 18 27.83 1.64 18.08
N VAL A 19 27.99 0.42 17.54
CA VAL A 19 29.24 -0.35 17.62
C VAL A 19 30.39 0.39 16.93
N THR A 20 30.13 0.98 15.76
CA THR A 20 31.11 1.83 15.07
C THR A 20 31.50 3.05 15.91
N MET A 21 30.55 3.64 16.64
CA MET A 21 30.83 4.76 17.54
C MET A 21 31.64 4.32 18.77
N TRP A 22 31.40 3.14 19.31
CA TRP A 22 32.20 2.59 20.41
C TRP A 22 33.66 2.40 20.01
N ARG A 23 33.90 1.80 18.84
CA ARG A 23 35.25 1.63 18.27
C ARG A 23 36.02 2.95 18.11
N LYS A 24 35.30 4.05 17.82
CA LYS A 24 35.90 5.37 17.63
C LYS A 24 36.15 6.12 18.95
N ARG A 25 35.23 5.99 19.92
CA ARG A 25 35.27 6.77 21.17
C ARG A 25 36.07 6.12 22.27
N TYR A 26 36.08 4.79 22.35
CA TYR A 26 36.75 4.05 23.41
C TYR A 26 38.12 3.58 22.91
N THR A 27 39.15 4.32 23.32
CA THR A 27 40.56 4.09 22.98
C THR A 27 41.41 4.20 24.24
N GLY A 28 42.60 3.58 24.27
CA GLY A 28 43.46 3.57 25.45
C GLY A 28 43.09 2.46 26.44
N THR A 29 42.99 2.77 27.73
CA THR A 29 42.71 1.80 28.80
C THR A 29 41.31 1.19 28.74
N ASP A 30 40.32 1.95 28.28
CA ASP A 30 38.92 1.48 28.16
C ASP A 30 38.60 1.01 26.73
N ALA A 31 39.62 0.65 25.95
CA ALA A 31 39.48 0.42 24.52
C ALA A 31 38.43 -0.65 24.19
N PHE A 32 37.59 -0.36 23.20
CA PHE A 32 36.71 -1.38 22.64
C PHE A 32 37.55 -2.49 21.99
N PRO A 33 37.17 -3.78 22.14
CA PRO A 33 37.97 -4.90 21.64
C PRO A 33 38.35 -4.75 20.15
N PRO A 34 39.62 -5.01 19.79
CA PRO A 34 40.07 -4.86 18.41
C PRO A 34 39.43 -5.92 17.52
N ALA A 35 39.24 -5.56 16.25
CA ALA A 35 38.84 -6.50 15.22
C ALA A 35 40.06 -7.23 14.63
N ASP A 36 39.86 -8.43 14.10
CA ASP A 36 40.81 -9.14 13.23
C ASP A 36 40.97 -8.44 11.87
N ALA A 37 41.80 -9.02 11.00
CA ALA A 37 42.08 -8.50 9.66
C ALA A 37 40.83 -8.46 8.76
N GLU A 38 39.84 -9.33 9.01
CA GLU A 38 38.56 -9.39 8.30
C GLU A 38 37.48 -8.49 8.95
N GLY A 39 37.81 -7.75 10.01
CA GLY A 39 36.87 -6.86 10.69
C GLY A 39 35.90 -7.57 11.63
N ARG A 40 36.22 -8.78 12.09
CA ARG A 40 35.47 -9.57 13.08
C ARG A 40 36.07 -9.41 14.48
N PHE A 41 35.26 -9.60 15.51
CA PHE A 41 35.61 -9.41 16.91
C PHE A 41 35.61 -10.75 17.64
N ASP A 42 36.41 -10.88 18.69
CA ASP A 42 36.32 -11.99 19.63
C ASP A 42 35.09 -11.78 20.54
N ALA A 43 34.14 -12.72 20.47
CA ALA A 43 32.87 -12.63 21.19
C ALA A 43 33.04 -12.55 22.71
N ASP A 44 33.96 -13.33 23.28
CA ASP A 44 34.17 -13.42 24.71
C ASP A 44 34.77 -12.10 25.24
N ARG A 45 35.70 -11.51 24.47
CA ARG A 45 36.24 -10.17 24.77
C ARG A 45 35.19 -9.07 24.66
N VAL A 46 34.30 -9.14 23.67
CA VAL A 46 33.21 -8.16 23.50
C VAL A 46 32.23 -8.24 24.65
N VAL A 47 31.78 -9.44 25.03
CA VAL A 47 30.85 -9.63 26.14
C VAL A 47 31.46 -9.16 27.46
N ALA A 48 32.72 -9.51 27.74
CA ALA A 48 33.43 -9.04 28.92
C ALA A 48 33.48 -7.50 28.97
N TRP A 49 33.80 -6.85 27.85
CA TRP A 49 33.83 -5.39 27.77
C TRP A 49 32.45 -4.76 27.98
N LEU A 50 31.39 -5.31 27.38
CA LEU A 50 30.01 -4.82 27.54
C LEU A 50 29.55 -4.90 29.00
N ALA A 51 29.84 -6.03 29.66
CA ALA A 51 29.50 -6.25 31.06
C ALA A 51 30.28 -5.31 32.00
N GLU A 52 31.58 -5.17 31.79
CA GLU A 52 32.45 -4.29 32.58
C GLU A 52 32.03 -2.82 32.47
N HIS A 53 31.64 -2.36 31.28
CA HIS A 53 31.34 -0.95 31.02
C HIS A 53 29.84 -0.61 31.11
N GLY A 54 28.97 -1.60 31.38
CA GLY A 54 27.52 -1.43 31.42
C GLY A 54 26.95 -0.83 30.13
N ARG A 55 27.45 -1.27 28.96
CA ARG A 55 27.08 -0.71 27.65
C ARG A 55 26.12 -1.61 26.89
N GLY A 56 25.22 -0.97 26.14
CA GLY A 56 24.16 -1.64 25.40
C GLY A 56 22.84 -1.64 26.16
N ASN A 57 21.82 -2.23 25.55
CA ASN A 57 20.50 -2.41 26.14
C ASN A 57 20.28 -3.86 26.63
N ASN A 58 21.29 -4.72 26.51
CA ASN A 58 21.24 -6.09 27.02
C ASN A 58 21.84 -6.15 28.43
N PRO A 59 21.05 -6.43 29.48
CA PRO A 59 21.57 -6.54 30.84
C PRO A 59 22.43 -7.79 31.07
N GLN A 60 22.35 -8.80 30.20
CA GLN A 60 23.04 -10.09 30.33
C GLN A 60 23.60 -10.55 28.98
N PRO A 61 24.58 -9.84 28.39
CA PRO A 61 25.14 -10.13 27.06
C PRO A 61 25.74 -11.54 26.95
N GLU A 62 26.20 -12.14 28.05
CA GLU A 62 26.71 -13.49 28.13
C GLU A 62 25.67 -14.57 27.78
N ARG A 63 24.38 -14.33 28.07
CA ARG A 63 23.31 -15.28 27.75
C ARG A 63 23.02 -15.38 26.25
N THR A 64 23.45 -14.40 25.46
CA THR A 64 23.24 -14.38 24.00
C THR A 64 24.31 -15.18 23.24
N LEU A 65 25.42 -15.59 23.89
CA LEU A 65 26.52 -16.30 23.23
C LEU A 65 26.14 -17.67 22.64
N PRO A 66 25.41 -18.56 23.36
CA PRO A 66 25.01 -19.87 22.81
C PRO A 66 24.15 -19.71 21.55
N LEU A 67 23.15 -18.83 21.61
CA LEU A 67 22.30 -18.49 20.46
C LEU A 67 23.14 -17.98 19.29
N LEU A 68 24.09 -17.07 19.54
CA LEU A 68 24.94 -16.53 18.49
C LEU A 68 25.81 -17.61 17.83
N GLY A 69 26.31 -18.57 18.61
CA GLY A 69 27.00 -19.75 18.08
C GLY A 69 26.14 -20.55 17.11
N MET A 70 24.89 -20.82 17.48
CA MET A 70 23.93 -21.52 16.62
C MET A 70 23.59 -20.71 15.36
N LEU A 71 23.40 -19.40 15.49
CA LEU A 71 23.12 -18.51 14.36
C LEU A 71 24.29 -18.46 13.37
N ILE A 72 25.54 -18.44 13.85
CA ILE A 72 26.71 -18.50 12.96
C ILE A 72 26.72 -19.81 12.17
N GLY A 73 26.45 -20.93 12.82
CA GLY A 73 26.28 -22.22 12.14
C GLY A 73 25.16 -22.17 11.10
N ALA A 74 23.97 -21.73 11.50
CA ALA A 74 22.78 -21.62 10.64
C ALA A 74 22.96 -20.71 9.42
N ARG A 75 23.80 -19.67 9.51
CA ARG A 75 24.12 -18.79 8.36
C ARG A 75 25.01 -19.45 7.31
N THR A 76 25.67 -20.55 7.64
CA THR A 76 26.61 -21.23 6.75
C THR A 76 26.18 -22.63 6.35
N ASP A 77 25.28 -23.25 7.12
CA ASP A 77 24.82 -24.61 6.92
C ASP A 77 23.29 -24.68 6.99
N VAL A 78 22.68 -25.13 5.89
CA VAL A 78 21.24 -25.32 5.75
C VAL A 78 20.72 -26.34 6.79
N ALA A 79 21.47 -27.40 7.09
CA ALA A 79 21.04 -28.40 8.07
C ALA A 79 20.90 -27.77 9.48
N ARG A 80 21.89 -26.97 9.89
CA ARG A 80 21.87 -26.24 11.16
C ARG A 80 20.75 -25.18 11.22
N ALA A 81 20.50 -24.50 10.11
CA ALA A 81 19.35 -23.62 9.99
C ALA A 81 18.01 -24.35 10.15
N MET A 82 17.90 -25.57 9.60
CA MET A 82 16.71 -26.39 9.72
C MET A 82 16.52 -26.96 11.12
N GLU A 83 17.60 -27.34 11.81
CA GLU A 83 17.57 -27.68 13.24
C GLU A 83 17.02 -26.50 14.07
N LEU A 84 17.58 -25.29 13.88
CA LEU A 84 17.19 -24.12 14.65
C LEU A 84 15.73 -23.70 14.41
N SER A 85 15.30 -23.64 13.14
CA SER A 85 13.90 -23.33 12.81
C SER A 85 12.93 -24.42 13.27
N ALA A 86 13.34 -25.70 13.27
CA ALA A 86 12.55 -26.81 13.78
C ALA A 86 12.35 -26.71 15.30
N VAL A 87 13.41 -26.41 16.06
CA VAL A 87 13.30 -26.23 17.52
C VAL A 87 12.50 -24.98 17.87
N LEU A 88 12.58 -23.91 17.08
CA LEU A 88 11.69 -22.74 17.23
C LEU A 88 10.23 -23.12 17.04
N ALA A 89 9.91 -23.88 15.98
CA ALA A 89 8.54 -24.36 15.75
C ALA A 89 8.06 -25.33 16.84
N LEU A 90 8.94 -26.19 17.35
CA LEU A 90 8.65 -27.04 18.51
C LEU A 90 8.35 -26.21 19.75
N ARG A 91 9.18 -25.20 20.06
CA ARG A 91 8.98 -24.32 21.23
C ARG A 91 7.67 -23.55 21.14
N ALA A 92 7.28 -23.11 19.95
CA ALA A 92 5.99 -22.49 19.71
C ALA A 92 4.82 -23.48 19.96
N ALA A 93 4.93 -24.72 19.47
CA ALA A 93 3.88 -25.72 19.62
C ALA A 93 3.78 -26.30 21.04
N TYR A 94 4.91 -26.41 21.76
CA TYR A 94 4.99 -27.00 23.09
C TYR A 94 4.62 -26.01 24.20
N GLY A 95 4.98 -24.72 24.04
CA GLY A 95 4.82 -23.70 25.07
C GLY A 95 6.04 -23.57 25.99
N ASP A 96 5.86 -22.81 27.08
CA ASP A 96 6.96 -22.31 27.93
C ASP A 96 7.66 -23.38 28.75
N ASP A 97 6.98 -24.51 29.00
CA ASP A 97 7.51 -25.61 29.81
C ASP A 97 8.57 -26.47 29.08
N LEU A 98 8.83 -26.22 27.78
CA LEU A 98 9.69 -27.09 26.95
C LEU A 98 11.09 -27.29 27.55
N VAL A 99 11.73 -26.21 27.99
CA VAL A 99 13.12 -26.26 28.48
C VAL A 99 13.20 -27.01 29.81
N ASP A 100 12.27 -26.76 30.72
CA ASP A 100 12.20 -27.44 32.03
C ASP A 100 11.92 -28.94 31.88
N ASP A 101 11.04 -29.29 30.94
CA ASP A 101 10.72 -30.67 30.62
C ASP A 101 11.88 -31.43 29.98
N LEU A 102 12.59 -30.80 29.04
CA LEU A 102 13.80 -31.37 28.45
C LEU A 102 14.93 -31.52 29.47
N THR A 103 15.03 -30.59 30.43
CA THR A 103 16.04 -30.65 31.50
C THR A 103 15.76 -31.79 32.48
N SER A 104 14.48 -32.02 32.81
CA SER A 104 14.07 -33.04 33.78
C SER A 104 13.97 -34.46 33.18
N ARG A 105 13.49 -34.58 31.95
CA ARG A 105 13.20 -35.88 31.28
C ARG A 105 14.21 -36.25 30.20
N GLY A 106 15.14 -35.36 29.87
CA GLY A 106 16.08 -35.52 28.76
C GLY A 106 15.41 -35.29 27.39
N ALA A 107 16.08 -35.70 26.30
CA ALA A 107 15.65 -35.45 24.92
C ALA A 107 14.41 -36.25 24.46
N ALA A 108 13.75 -37.00 25.34
CA ALA A 108 12.60 -37.83 25.00
C ALA A 108 11.28 -37.06 25.11
N LEU A 109 10.79 -36.54 23.99
CA LEU A 109 9.50 -35.84 23.90
C LEU A 109 8.39 -36.80 23.43
N GLY A 110 7.50 -37.19 24.35
CA GLY A 110 6.31 -37.95 23.99
C GLY A 110 5.28 -37.08 23.26
N GLY A 111 4.60 -37.64 22.26
CA GLY A 111 3.52 -36.94 21.54
C GLY A 111 3.99 -35.93 20.50
N LEU A 112 5.25 -36.01 20.04
CA LEU A 112 5.80 -35.11 19.03
C LEU A 112 4.94 -35.02 17.76
N ASP A 113 4.36 -36.13 17.29
CA ASP A 113 3.48 -36.16 16.11
C ASP A 113 2.20 -35.33 16.29
N LYS A 114 1.71 -35.19 17.53
CA LYS A 114 0.54 -34.35 17.83
C LYS A 114 0.91 -32.87 17.81
N LEU A 115 2.13 -32.56 18.24
CA LEU A 115 2.66 -31.20 18.21
C LEU A 115 2.99 -30.81 16.76
N ASP A 116 3.61 -31.69 15.99
CA ASP A 116 4.02 -31.44 14.59
C ASP A 116 2.85 -31.62 13.60
N ARG A 117 1.79 -30.82 13.78
CA ARG A 117 0.54 -30.88 13.00
C ARG A 117 0.76 -30.84 11.48
N LEU A 118 1.82 -30.16 11.02
CA LEU A 118 2.14 -30.01 9.60
C LEU A 118 3.31 -30.89 9.13
N GLY A 119 3.82 -31.82 9.95
CA GLY A 119 4.95 -32.69 9.61
C GLY A 119 6.18 -31.89 9.14
N CYS A 120 6.51 -30.84 9.89
CA CYS A 120 7.46 -29.82 9.51
C CYS A 120 8.71 -29.75 10.40
N PHE A 121 8.72 -30.32 11.60
CA PHE A 121 9.90 -30.25 12.49
C PHE A 121 10.30 -31.55 13.18
N GLY A 122 9.45 -32.57 13.20
CA GLY A 122 9.67 -33.78 13.98
C GLY A 122 10.97 -34.51 13.62
N SER A 123 11.27 -34.63 12.33
CA SER A 123 12.49 -35.30 11.86
C SER A 123 13.77 -34.61 12.32
N GLU A 124 13.84 -33.28 12.23
CA GLU A 124 15.00 -32.50 12.67
C GLU A 124 15.13 -32.49 14.20
N VAL A 125 14.01 -32.39 14.92
CA VAL A 125 14.01 -32.46 16.40
C VAL A 125 14.53 -33.82 16.88
N LEU A 126 14.07 -34.93 16.28
CA LEU A 126 14.56 -36.27 16.64
C LEU A 126 16.04 -36.45 16.29
N ALA A 127 16.51 -35.86 15.19
CA ALA A 127 17.90 -35.94 14.77
C ALA A 127 18.88 -35.22 15.73
N LEU A 128 18.42 -34.17 16.43
CA LEU A 128 19.23 -33.45 17.42
C LEU A 128 19.60 -34.33 18.63
N GLY A 129 18.74 -35.27 19.02
CA GLY A 129 18.98 -36.20 20.12
C GLY A 129 19.48 -35.49 21.39
N PRO A 130 20.64 -35.86 21.96
CA PRO A 130 21.18 -35.24 23.18
C PRO A 130 21.44 -33.72 23.10
N GLY A 131 21.55 -33.15 21.89
CA GLY A 131 21.73 -31.70 21.70
C GLY A 131 20.44 -30.89 21.80
N LEU A 132 19.27 -31.54 21.82
CA LEU A 132 17.97 -30.86 21.86
C LEU A 132 17.79 -29.91 23.07
N PRO A 133 18.15 -30.28 24.32
CA PRO A 133 17.98 -29.38 25.46
C PRO A 133 18.79 -28.08 25.34
N GLU A 134 20.02 -28.16 24.82
CA GLU A 134 20.87 -26.98 24.61
C GLU A 134 20.29 -26.04 23.55
N THR A 135 19.86 -26.60 22.41
CA THR A 135 19.21 -25.83 21.33
C THR A 135 17.90 -25.21 21.80
N ALA A 136 17.09 -25.95 22.57
CA ALA A 136 15.83 -25.44 23.11
C ALA A 136 16.05 -24.27 24.07
N ALA A 137 17.03 -24.34 24.98
CA ALA A 137 17.36 -23.24 25.89
C ALA A 137 17.83 -21.98 25.14
N ALA A 138 18.61 -22.14 24.07
CA ALA A 138 19.03 -21.01 23.24
C ALA A 138 17.88 -20.38 22.44
N VAL A 139 16.96 -21.20 21.93
CA VAL A 139 15.74 -20.74 21.26
C VAL A 139 14.82 -20.01 22.24
N ASP A 140 14.66 -20.52 23.45
CA ASP A 140 13.84 -19.89 24.49
C ASP A 140 14.33 -18.48 24.82
N ALA A 141 15.63 -18.33 25.07
CA ALA A 141 16.25 -17.02 25.25
C ALA A 141 16.08 -16.10 24.03
N PHE A 142 16.03 -16.65 22.82
CA PHE A 142 15.79 -15.90 21.60
C PHE A 142 14.34 -15.43 21.46
N LEU A 143 13.35 -16.22 21.91
CA LEU A 143 11.94 -15.86 21.87
C LEU A 143 11.65 -14.68 22.80
N ASP A 144 12.19 -14.71 24.02
CA ASP A 144 12.10 -13.62 24.99
C ASP A 144 12.65 -12.30 24.40
N GLU A 145 13.72 -12.39 23.63
CA GLU A 145 14.33 -11.23 22.96
C GLU A 145 13.48 -10.64 21.83
N ARG A 146 12.68 -11.48 21.18
CA ARG A 146 11.92 -11.12 19.98
C ARG A 146 10.44 -10.90 20.23
N PHE A 147 10.02 -10.93 21.50
CA PHE A 147 8.62 -10.75 21.90
C PHE A 147 7.67 -11.78 21.28
N GLY A 148 8.14 -13.02 21.07
CA GLY A 148 7.29 -14.14 20.65
C GLY A 148 7.82 -14.95 19.45
N ALA A 149 7.17 -16.09 19.21
CA ALA A 149 7.60 -17.07 18.21
C ALA A 149 7.47 -16.58 16.77
N ALA A 150 6.38 -15.90 16.42
CA ALA A 150 6.17 -15.39 15.07
C ALA A 150 7.24 -14.36 14.65
N ASP A 151 7.57 -13.43 15.53
CA ASP A 151 8.60 -12.42 15.28
C ASP A 151 10.02 -13.02 15.27
N ALA A 152 10.28 -13.99 16.14
CA ALA A 152 11.52 -14.75 16.12
C ALA A 152 11.68 -15.56 14.82
N MET A 153 10.61 -16.20 14.34
CA MET A 153 10.60 -16.95 13.08
C MET A 153 10.80 -16.03 11.87
N ARG A 154 10.12 -14.88 11.84
CA ARG A 154 10.30 -13.87 10.79
C ARG A 154 11.73 -13.36 10.77
N TRP A 155 12.29 -13.02 11.93
CA TRP A 155 13.68 -12.60 12.03
C TRP A 155 14.66 -13.68 11.56
N LEU A 156 14.47 -14.93 12.00
CA LEU A 156 15.29 -16.05 11.56
C LEU A 156 15.21 -16.19 10.04
N THR A 157 14.01 -16.09 9.48
CA THR A 157 13.78 -16.17 8.03
C THR A 157 14.52 -15.07 7.27
N ASP A 158 14.27 -13.80 7.60
CA ASP A 158 14.76 -12.68 6.80
C ASP A 158 16.24 -12.37 7.06
N ASP A 159 16.64 -12.32 8.33
CA ASP A 159 17.98 -11.88 8.73
C ASP A 159 19.00 -13.03 8.84
N CYS A 160 18.56 -14.29 8.90
CA CYS A 160 19.44 -15.45 8.87
C CYS A 160 19.32 -16.21 7.54
N LEU A 161 18.16 -16.80 7.26
CA LEU A 161 18.02 -17.74 6.14
C LEU A 161 18.13 -17.04 4.78
N VAL A 162 17.26 -16.08 4.49
CA VAL A 162 17.23 -15.35 3.21
C VAL A 162 18.52 -14.55 2.99
N ARG A 163 19.06 -13.93 4.04
CA ARG A 163 20.27 -13.10 3.94
C ARG A 163 21.54 -13.91 3.64
N HIS A 164 21.65 -15.12 4.18
CA HIS A 164 22.93 -15.86 4.17
C HIS A 164 22.90 -17.17 3.38
N LEU A 165 21.74 -17.80 3.18
CA LEU A 165 21.63 -19.09 2.52
C LEU A 165 21.09 -18.94 1.10
N PRO A 166 21.87 -19.28 0.05
CA PRO A 166 21.44 -19.14 -1.34
C PRO A 166 20.10 -19.81 -1.67
N THR A 167 19.83 -20.98 -1.10
CA THR A 167 18.58 -21.73 -1.30
C THR A 167 17.35 -20.94 -0.84
N PHE A 168 17.45 -20.21 0.29
CA PHE A 168 16.37 -19.37 0.81
C PHE A 168 16.32 -18.02 0.10
N ALA A 169 17.48 -17.44 -0.20
CA ALA A 169 17.58 -16.20 -0.97
C ALA A 169 16.89 -16.33 -2.34
N ALA A 170 17.07 -17.48 -3.01
CA ALA A 170 16.47 -17.76 -4.32
C ALA A 170 14.94 -17.83 -4.26
N ALA A 171 14.37 -18.42 -3.20
CA ALA A 171 12.92 -18.53 -2.97
C ALA A 171 12.30 -17.29 -2.30
N GLY A 172 13.11 -16.35 -1.83
CA GLY A 172 12.67 -15.17 -1.09
C GLY A 172 12.17 -14.03 -1.99
N LEU A 173 11.14 -13.35 -1.52
CA LEU A 173 10.66 -12.07 -2.05
C LEU A 173 11.13 -10.93 -1.16
N SER A 174 11.24 -9.73 -1.73
CA SER A 174 11.36 -8.52 -0.91
C SER A 174 10.10 -8.31 -0.07
N ASP A 175 10.24 -7.73 1.12
CA ASP A 175 9.14 -7.37 2.03
C ASP A 175 7.94 -6.73 1.32
N ALA A 176 8.18 -5.72 0.46
CA ALA A 176 7.11 -5.02 -0.25
C ALA A 176 6.39 -5.91 -1.29
N ALA A 177 7.10 -6.83 -1.95
CA ALA A 177 6.51 -7.77 -2.91
C ALA A 177 5.75 -8.89 -2.21
N ALA A 178 6.30 -9.43 -1.13
CA ALA A 178 5.63 -10.40 -0.28
C ALA A 178 4.34 -9.84 0.34
N GLY A 179 4.40 -8.61 0.85
CA GLY A 179 3.24 -7.90 1.38
C GLY A 179 2.17 -7.63 0.32
N LEU A 180 2.55 -7.31 -0.92
CA LEU A 180 1.61 -7.19 -2.04
C LEU A 180 0.90 -8.52 -2.32
N VAL A 181 1.64 -9.63 -2.40
CA VAL A 181 1.07 -10.96 -2.67
C VAL A 181 0.11 -11.37 -1.56
N ALA A 182 0.50 -11.20 -0.29
CA ALA A 182 -0.36 -11.52 0.85
C ALA A 182 -1.64 -10.67 0.88
N GLN A 183 -1.54 -9.35 0.69
CA GLN A 183 -2.71 -8.46 0.64
C GLN A 183 -3.63 -8.77 -0.53
N ALA A 184 -3.07 -9.07 -1.71
CA ALA A 184 -3.86 -9.47 -2.88
C ALA A 184 -4.57 -10.81 -2.64
N ALA A 185 -3.87 -11.80 -2.07
CA ALA A 185 -4.44 -13.11 -1.78
C ALA A 185 -5.61 -13.02 -0.78
N VAL A 186 -5.42 -12.30 0.32
CA VAL A 186 -6.46 -12.03 1.33
C VAL A 186 -7.67 -11.34 0.71
N ALA A 187 -7.46 -10.23 0.00
CA ALA A 187 -8.55 -9.46 -0.58
C ALA A 187 -9.33 -10.22 -1.67
N LEU A 188 -8.66 -11.13 -2.39
CA LEU A 188 -9.32 -12.01 -3.36
C LEU A 188 -10.10 -13.13 -2.66
N ALA A 189 -9.59 -13.69 -1.56
CA ALA A 189 -10.27 -14.72 -0.80
C ALA A 189 -11.55 -14.18 -0.14
N ASP A 190 -11.55 -12.92 0.30
CA ASP A 190 -12.72 -12.25 0.86
C ASP A 190 -13.87 -12.06 -0.15
N LEU A 191 -13.61 -12.20 -1.46
CA LEU A 191 -14.67 -12.22 -2.48
C LEU A 191 -15.42 -13.56 -2.53
N SER A 192 -14.80 -14.63 -2.02
CA SER A 192 -15.39 -15.96 -2.01
C SER A 192 -16.38 -16.11 -0.85
N PRO A 193 -17.53 -16.77 -1.05
CA PRO A 193 -18.42 -17.18 0.05
C PRO A 193 -17.75 -18.13 1.05
N GLN A 194 -16.69 -18.84 0.62
CA GLN A 194 -15.87 -19.73 1.43
C GLN A 194 -14.41 -19.29 1.30
N PRO A 195 -13.99 -18.25 2.04
CA PRO A 195 -12.63 -17.75 1.96
C PRO A 195 -11.65 -18.84 2.37
N SER A 196 -10.58 -19.01 1.61
CA SER A 196 -9.48 -19.94 1.89
C SER A 196 -8.26 -19.61 1.02
N LEU A 197 -7.07 -19.84 1.55
CA LEU A 197 -5.80 -19.53 0.89
C LEU A 197 -4.96 -20.78 0.72
N LEU A 198 -4.32 -20.95 -0.43
CA LEU A 198 -3.46 -22.10 -0.72
C LEU A 198 -2.08 -21.65 -1.23
N ASP A 199 -1.01 -22.03 -0.53
CA ASP A 199 0.35 -22.00 -1.10
C ASP A 199 0.54 -23.20 -2.04
N SER A 200 0.20 -23.00 -3.31
CA SER A 200 0.33 -24.02 -4.36
C SER A 200 1.79 -24.36 -4.66
N ALA A 201 2.72 -23.44 -4.37
CA ALA A 201 4.14 -23.71 -4.53
C ALA A 201 4.76 -24.53 -3.39
N GLY A 202 4.10 -24.60 -2.23
CA GLY A 202 4.63 -25.26 -1.04
C GLY A 202 5.94 -24.66 -0.52
N THR A 203 6.31 -23.47 -0.98
CA THR A 203 7.60 -22.80 -0.73
C THR A 203 7.42 -21.30 -0.47
N GLY A 204 6.18 -20.87 -0.21
CA GLY A 204 5.74 -19.49 -0.12
C GLY A 204 6.02 -18.79 1.22
N PHE A 205 7.03 -19.22 2.00
CA PHE A 205 7.33 -18.65 3.32
C PHE A 205 7.34 -17.11 3.34
N SER A 206 7.84 -16.51 2.26
CA SER A 206 8.04 -15.06 2.16
C SER A 206 6.73 -14.29 2.16
N TRP A 207 5.66 -14.75 1.52
CA TRP A 207 4.35 -14.06 1.57
C TRP A 207 3.50 -14.56 2.76
N LEU A 208 3.66 -15.82 3.17
CA LEU A 208 2.95 -16.39 4.32
C LEU A 208 3.23 -15.63 5.62
N GLN A 209 4.46 -15.16 5.84
CA GLN A 209 4.82 -14.37 7.02
C GLN A 209 4.15 -12.97 7.08
N HIS A 210 3.50 -12.53 5.99
CA HIS A 210 2.73 -11.28 5.91
C HIS A 210 1.22 -11.49 6.02
N LEU A 211 0.76 -12.72 6.23
CA LEU A 211 -0.65 -12.96 6.54
C LEU A 211 -1.04 -12.26 7.84
N PRO A 212 -2.28 -11.73 7.93
CA PRO A 212 -2.81 -11.22 9.19
C PRO A 212 -2.78 -12.30 10.27
N SER A 213 -2.38 -11.95 11.49
CA SER A 213 -2.35 -12.89 12.62
C SER A 213 -3.72 -13.48 12.94
N GLU A 214 -4.79 -12.73 12.70
CA GLU A 214 -6.18 -13.13 12.97
C GLU A 214 -6.94 -13.56 11.70
N TRP A 215 -6.25 -14.10 10.69
CA TRP A 215 -6.90 -14.61 9.48
C TRP A 215 -7.85 -15.76 9.84
N PRO A 216 -9.18 -15.62 9.63
CA PRO A 216 -10.17 -16.54 10.20
C PRO A 216 -10.42 -17.80 9.36
N ALA A 217 -9.84 -17.88 8.17
CA ALA A 217 -10.12 -18.91 7.18
C ALA A 217 -8.96 -19.91 7.04
N PRO A 218 -9.24 -21.13 6.51
CA PRO A 218 -8.20 -22.14 6.33
C PRO A 218 -7.05 -21.68 5.43
N VAL A 219 -5.83 -22.16 5.74
CA VAL A 219 -4.62 -21.95 4.94
C VAL A 219 -4.00 -23.28 4.53
N GLY A 220 -4.09 -23.62 3.26
CA GLY A 220 -3.53 -24.83 2.67
C GLY A 220 -2.09 -24.62 2.25
N ILE A 221 -1.29 -25.69 2.30
CA ILE A 221 0.06 -25.69 1.74
C ILE A 221 0.35 -27.01 1.05
N ARG A 222 0.88 -26.96 -0.17
CA ARG A 222 1.32 -28.17 -0.86
C ARG A 222 2.60 -28.72 -0.26
N MET A 223 2.67 -30.05 -0.16
CA MET A 223 3.85 -30.71 0.40
C MET A 223 5.04 -30.58 -0.54
N HIS A 224 6.11 -29.94 -0.06
CA HIS A 224 7.39 -29.84 -0.76
C HIS A 224 8.53 -30.19 0.22
N GLU A 225 9.18 -31.34 0.02
CA GLU A 225 10.19 -31.88 0.96
C GLU A 225 11.58 -31.21 0.90
N SER A 226 11.65 -30.01 0.35
CA SER A 226 12.87 -29.20 0.41
C SER A 226 13.00 -28.52 1.78
N PRO A 227 14.21 -28.07 2.16
CA PRO A 227 14.37 -27.21 3.33
C PRO A 227 13.45 -25.98 3.33
N VAL A 228 13.25 -25.38 2.15
CA VAL A 228 12.34 -24.22 1.98
C VAL A 228 10.88 -24.61 2.23
N GLY A 229 10.44 -25.76 1.74
CA GLY A 229 9.06 -26.19 1.93
C GLY A 229 8.75 -26.60 3.36
N ARG A 230 9.66 -27.32 4.03
CA ARG A 230 9.54 -27.58 5.48
C ARG A 230 9.51 -26.29 6.28
N HIS A 231 10.39 -25.33 5.97
CA HIS A 231 10.38 -24.02 6.62
C HIS A 231 9.09 -23.23 6.37
N SER A 232 8.52 -23.30 5.17
CA SER A 232 7.24 -22.65 4.84
C SER A 232 6.09 -23.23 5.70
N ARG A 233 6.08 -24.55 5.93
CA ARG A 233 5.15 -25.18 6.88
C ARG A 233 5.41 -24.74 8.33
N ARG A 234 6.68 -24.56 8.73
CA ARG A 234 7.00 -24.03 10.08
C ARG A 234 6.49 -22.60 10.27
N VAL A 235 6.58 -21.74 9.25
CA VAL A 235 5.99 -20.39 9.29
C VAL A 235 4.49 -20.48 9.58
N LEU A 236 3.77 -21.35 8.86
CA LEU A 236 2.34 -21.57 9.10
C LEU A 236 2.04 -22.08 10.51
N GLN A 237 2.83 -23.05 10.97
CA GLN A 237 2.66 -23.64 12.29
C GLN A 237 2.88 -22.63 13.41
N VAL A 238 3.90 -21.78 13.29
CA VAL A 238 4.24 -20.75 14.28
C VAL A 238 3.26 -19.57 14.26
N GLY A 239 2.67 -19.25 13.12
CA GLY A 239 1.64 -18.21 13.05
C GLY A 239 0.25 -18.65 13.52
N GLU A 240 0.11 -19.90 14.00
CA GLU A 240 -1.11 -20.45 14.61
C GLU A 240 -2.38 -20.42 13.75
N TRP A 241 -2.23 -20.25 12.44
CA TRP A 241 -3.37 -20.32 11.51
C TRP A 241 -3.99 -21.73 11.49
N ASP A 242 -5.25 -21.80 11.04
CA ASP A 242 -5.92 -23.07 10.70
C ASP A 242 -5.32 -23.65 9.40
N ALA A 243 -4.10 -24.16 9.53
CA ALA A 243 -3.28 -24.62 8.43
C ALA A 243 -3.32 -26.14 8.27
N GLN A 244 -3.31 -26.61 7.02
CA GLN A 244 -3.26 -28.03 6.69
C GLN A 244 -2.42 -28.32 5.45
N PRO A 245 -1.71 -29.47 5.39
CA PRO A 245 -1.09 -29.93 4.17
C PRO A 245 -2.16 -30.36 3.16
N VAL A 246 -1.91 -30.08 1.88
CA VAL A 246 -2.89 -30.27 0.80
C VAL A 246 -2.28 -31.01 -0.38
N ASP A 247 -2.98 -32.05 -0.86
CA ASP A 247 -2.65 -32.78 -2.08
C ASP A 247 -3.46 -32.32 -3.31
N ASP A 248 -4.70 -31.87 -3.09
CA ASP A 248 -5.63 -31.39 -4.13
C ASP A 248 -5.97 -29.91 -3.95
N GLU A 249 -5.80 -29.13 -5.01
CA GLU A 249 -6.01 -27.68 -5.00
C GLU A 249 -7.49 -27.27 -5.15
N ARG A 250 -8.39 -28.23 -5.39
CA ARG A 250 -9.84 -28.01 -5.51
C ARG A 250 -10.48 -27.57 -4.19
N GLY A 251 -11.46 -26.66 -4.29
CA GLY A 251 -12.20 -26.11 -3.15
C GLY A 251 -11.47 -24.97 -2.44
N TRP A 252 -10.27 -24.59 -2.91
CA TRP A 252 -9.52 -23.46 -2.38
C TRP A 252 -9.84 -22.20 -3.18
N ALA A 253 -10.34 -21.16 -2.51
CA ALA A 253 -10.78 -19.93 -3.16
C ALA A 253 -9.63 -19.20 -3.87
N VAL A 254 -8.47 -19.10 -3.20
CA VAL A 254 -7.28 -18.46 -3.78
C VAL A 254 -6.06 -19.37 -3.67
N ALA A 255 -5.43 -19.64 -4.82
CA ALA A 255 -4.13 -20.29 -4.89
C ALA A 255 -3.03 -19.28 -5.22
N VAL A 256 -1.93 -19.30 -4.47
CA VAL A 256 -0.73 -18.48 -4.73
C VAL A 256 0.39 -19.40 -5.20
N ASP A 257 1.00 -19.05 -6.33
CA ASP A 257 2.12 -19.77 -6.91
C ASP A 257 3.31 -18.84 -7.16
N ALA A 258 4.29 -18.85 -6.25
CA ALA A 258 5.55 -18.12 -6.38
C ALA A 258 6.61 -18.97 -7.10
N ALA A 259 6.48 -19.12 -8.41
CA ALA A 259 7.38 -19.88 -9.25
C ALA A 259 8.58 -19.04 -9.75
N LEU A 260 9.56 -18.85 -8.86
CA LEU A 260 10.73 -18.00 -9.12
C LEU A 260 11.86 -18.68 -9.92
N ASP A 261 12.04 -19.99 -9.77
CA ASP A 261 13.10 -20.78 -10.42
C ASP A 261 12.56 -21.98 -11.24
N GLY A 262 11.28 -21.96 -11.59
CA GLY A 262 10.64 -23.02 -12.37
C GLY A 262 10.99 -22.98 -13.87
N GLU A 263 11.03 -24.16 -14.50
CA GLU A 263 11.04 -24.26 -15.96
C GLU A 263 9.80 -23.57 -16.56
N PRO A 264 9.91 -22.87 -17.71
CA PRO A 264 8.79 -22.13 -18.29
C PRO A 264 7.53 -22.97 -18.55
N SER A 265 7.69 -24.22 -18.98
CA SER A 265 6.56 -25.13 -19.23
C SER A 265 5.83 -25.50 -17.93
N ALA A 266 6.56 -25.68 -16.83
CA ALA A 266 5.99 -25.94 -15.52
C ALA A 266 5.23 -24.72 -14.97
N LEU A 267 5.74 -23.50 -15.21
CA LEU A 267 5.06 -22.26 -14.84
C LEU A 267 3.65 -22.17 -15.42
N PHE A 268 3.50 -22.41 -16.72
CA PHE A 268 2.21 -22.30 -17.40
C PHE A 268 1.26 -23.46 -17.08
N ALA A 269 1.78 -24.68 -16.92
CA ALA A 269 0.98 -25.80 -16.45
C ALA A 269 0.41 -25.54 -15.05
N ARG A 270 1.19 -24.91 -14.17
CA ARG A 270 0.77 -24.53 -12.82
C ARG A 270 -0.12 -23.31 -12.75
N ALA A 271 -0.25 -22.55 -13.84
CA ALA A 271 -1.22 -21.46 -13.94
C ALA A 271 -2.66 -21.96 -14.15
N ALA A 272 -2.87 -23.25 -14.42
CA ALA A 272 -4.19 -23.85 -14.51
C ALA A 272 -4.93 -23.79 -13.15
N LEU A 273 -6.25 -23.59 -13.21
CA LEU A 273 -7.12 -23.60 -12.03
C LEU A 273 -7.43 -25.04 -11.61
N GLY A 274 -7.58 -25.26 -10.30
CA GLY A 274 -8.02 -26.55 -9.76
C GLY A 274 -9.50 -26.84 -10.01
N ASP A 275 -10.32 -25.80 -10.01
CA ASP A 275 -11.78 -25.80 -10.01
C ASP A 275 -12.36 -24.48 -10.58
N ASP A 276 -13.64 -24.55 -10.96
CA ASP A 276 -14.43 -23.39 -11.36
C ASP A 276 -14.68 -22.52 -10.12
N GLY A 277 -14.41 -21.22 -10.23
CA GLY A 277 -14.50 -20.27 -9.11
C GLY A 277 -13.22 -20.03 -8.31
N GLN A 278 -12.15 -20.82 -8.50
CA GLN A 278 -10.84 -20.49 -7.93
C GLN A 278 -10.17 -19.32 -8.66
N VAL A 279 -9.52 -18.47 -7.87
CA VAL A 279 -8.61 -17.44 -8.36
C VAL A 279 -7.18 -17.83 -8.06
N ARG A 280 -6.25 -17.57 -8.99
CA ARG A 280 -4.83 -17.86 -8.81
C ARG A 280 -3.97 -16.63 -9.04
N LEU A 281 -3.04 -16.42 -8.11
CA LEU A 281 -1.96 -15.45 -8.25
C LEU A 281 -0.68 -16.19 -8.64
N VAL A 282 -0.17 -15.95 -9.85
CA VAL A 282 1.08 -16.55 -10.32
C VAL A 282 2.16 -15.49 -10.36
N LEU A 283 3.20 -15.66 -9.56
CA LEU A 283 4.36 -14.77 -9.50
C LEU A 283 5.58 -15.48 -10.10
N GLY A 284 6.25 -14.82 -11.03
CA GLY A 284 7.44 -15.37 -11.65
C GLY A 284 8.23 -14.35 -12.45
N PRO A 285 9.29 -14.76 -13.16
CA PRO A 285 10.11 -13.85 -13.94
C PRO A 285 9.30 -13.13 -15.02
N ALA A 286 9.42 -11.79 -15.09
CA ALA A 286 8.71 -10.97 -16.07
C ALA A 286 9.06 -11.36 -17.52
N ARG A 287 10.27 -11.90 -17.74
CA ARG A 287 10.69 -12.43 -19.05
C ARG A 287 9.77 -13.54 -19.57
N LEU A 288 9.13 -14.32 -18.68
CA LEU A 288 8.24 -15.42 -19.04
C LEU A 288 6.78 -14.95 -19.06
N LEU A 289 6.39 -14.17 -18.05
CA LEU A 289 4.99 -13.79 -17.82
C LEU A 289 4.56 -12.52 -18.59
N ALA A 290 5.47 -11.60 -18.91
CA ALA A 290 5.11 -10.29 -19.47
C ALA A 290 5.86 -9.94 -20.76
N ASP A 291 7.14 -10.27 -20.87
CA ASP A 291 8.00 -9.87 -22.00
C ASP A 291 8.08 -10.98 -23.06
N PRO A 292 8.47 -10.69 -24.32
CA PRO A 292 8.47 -11.68 -25.41
C PRO A 292 9.71 -12.59 -25.34
N ALA A 293 9.86 -13.32 -24.24
CA ALA A 293 10.91 -14.32 -24.04
C ALA A 293 10.32 -15.62 -23.45
N GLY A 294 11.08 -16.71 -23.52
CA GLY A 294 10.62 -18.03 -23.08
C GLY A 294 9.59 -18.66 -24.03
N ASP A 295 8.69 -19.49 -23.47
CA ASP A 295 7.63 -20.17 -24.23
C ASP A 295 6.42 -19.26 -24.44
N VAL A 296 6.57 -18.36 -25.41
CA VAL A 296 5.54 -17.42 -25.82
C VAL A 296 4.26 -18.12 -26.30
N ALA A 297 4.37 -19.32 -26.88
CA ALA A 297 3.21 -20.02 -27.43
C ALA A 297 2.26 -20.50 -26.33
N ALA A 298 2.81 -21.09 -25.26
CA ALA A 298 2.04 -21.51 -24.08
C ALA A 298 1.41 -20.31 -23.36
N ARG A 299 2.19 -19.24 -23.16
CA ARG A 299 1.71 -17.98 -22.57
C ARG A 299 0.52 -17.40 -23.33
N ASP A 300 0.68 -17.30 -24.65
CA ASP A 300 -0.33 -16.71 -25.52
C ASP A 300 -1.58 -17.61 -25.63
N ALA A 301 -1.44 -18.93 -25.45
CA ALA A 301 -2.59 -19.84 -25.37
C ALA A 301 -3.47 -19.53 -24.15
N LEU A 302 -2.88 -19.37 -22.96
CA LEU A 302 -3.63 -19.01 -21.75
C LEU A 302 -4.30 -17.63 -21.86
N LEU A 303 -3.65 -16.68 -22.54
CA LEU A 303 -4.25 -15.36 -22.83
C LEU A 303 -5.43 -15.49 -23.80
N ARG A 304 -5.31 -16.28 -24.88
CA ARG A 304 -6.42 -16.53 -25.83
C ARG A 304 -7.59 -17.25 -25.19
N ASP A 305 -7.31 -18.10 -24.21
CA ASP A 305 -8.31 -18.84 -23.46
C ASP A 305 -9.08 -17.98 -22.45
N GLY A 306 -8.70 -16.71 -22.26
CA GLY A 306 -9.41 -15.75 -21.42
C GLY A 306 -9.27 -15.97 -19.91
N VAL A 307 -8.40 -16.90 -19.48
CA VAL A 307 -8.20 -17.21 -18.04
C VAL A 307 -7.26 -16.20 -17.36
N VAL A 308 -6.32 -15.60 -18.08
CA VAL A 308 -5.41 -14.59 -17.54
C VAL A 308 -6.10 -13.21 -17.54
N ARG A 309 -6.60 -12.82 -16.36
CA ARG A 309 -7.34 -11.57 -16.14
C ARG A 309 -6.44 -10.36 -16.04
N ALA A 310 -5.33 -10.46 -15.31
CA ALA A 310 -4.40 -9.35 -15.16
C ALA A 310 -2.93 -9.76 -15.30
N VAL A 311 -2.11 -8.83 -15.81
CA VAL A 311 -0.65 -8.96 -15.94
C VAL A 311 0.01 -7.68 -15.42
N VAL A 312 0.73 -7.79 -14.31
CA VAL A 312 1.40 -6.66 -13.65
C VAL A 312 2.90 -6.90 -13.68
N LYS A 313 3.67 -6.03 -14.33
CA LYS A 313 5.13 -6.05 -14.24
C LYS A 313 5.56 -5.27 -13.01
N LEU A 314 6.30 -5.92 -12.11
CA LEU A 314 6.70 -5.36 -10.82
C LEU A 314 7.99 -4.55 -10.92
N PRO A 315 8.26 -3.65 -9.95
CA PRO A 315 9.53 -2.94 -9.87
C PRO A 315 10.75 -3.86 -9.75
N ALA A 316 11.92 -3.31 -10.05
CA ALA A 316 13.19 -4.01 -9.79
C ALA A 316 13.40 -4.21 -8.28
N GLY A 317 14.17 -5.23 -7.91
CA GLY A 317 14.48 -5.51 -6.50
C GLY A 317 13.41 -6.32 -5.75
N CYS A 318 12.29 -6.69 -6.39
CA CYS A 318 11.29 -7.58 -5.79
C CYS A 318 11.84 -8.99 -5.46
N ARG A 319 12.97 -9.37 -6.07
CA ARG A 319 13.72 -10.59 -5.79
C ARG A 319 15.14 -10.23 -5.31
N PRO A 320 15.41 -10.21 -3.99
CA PRO A 320 16.71 -9.77 -3.45
C PRO A 320 17.92 -10.58 -3.97
N ALA A 321 17.76 -11.88 -4.21
CA ALA A 321 18.83 -12.72 -4.78
C ALA A 321 19.17 -12.38 -6.24
N HIS A 322 18.21 -11.81 -6.98
CA HIS A 322 18.38 -11.40 -8.38
C HIS A 322 17.88 -9.96 -8.59
N PRO A 323 18.57 -8.93 -8.04
CA PRO A 323 18.05 -7.55 -8.02
C PRO A 323 17.74 -6.96 -9.41
N ARG A 324 18.38 -7.49 -10.46
CA ARG A 324 18.20 -7.08 -11.86
C ARG A 324 17.10 -7.85 -12.58
N GLU A 325 16.61 -8.96 -12.01
CA GLU A 325 15.51 -9.72 -12.58
C GLU A 325 14.19 -9.02 -12.21
N ALA A 326 13.45 -8.59 -13.22
CA ALA A 326 12.08 -8.10 -13.02
C ALA A 326 11.14 -9.30 -12.83
N LEU A 327 10.21 -9.16 -11.88
CA LEU A 327 9.11 -10.10 -11.68
C LEU A 327 7.83 -9.58 -12.33
N ALA A 328 6.89 -10.48 -12.59
CA ALA A 328 5.53 -10.14 -12.94
C ALA A 328 4.54 -11.01 -12.16
N LEU A 329 3.37 -10.43 -11.90
CA LEU A 329 2.23 -11.05 -11.25
C LEU A 329 1.11 -11.25 -12.27
N TRP A 330 0.63 -12.47 -12.40
CA TRP A 330 -0.59 -12.81 -13.12
C TRP A 330 -1.73 -13.03 -12.14
N LEU A 331 -2.90 -12.55 -12.52
CA LEU A 331 -4.18 -12.95 -11.96
C LEU A 331 -4.84 -13.90 -12.96
N VAL A 332 -5.07 -15.13 -12.55
CA VAL A 332 -5.79 -16.14 -13.33
C VAL A 332 -7.11 -16.41 -12.63
N ALA A 333 -8.20 -16.45 -13.38
CA ALA A 333 -9.53 -16.76 -12.87
C ALA A 333 -10.31 -17.55 -13.93
N GLU A 334 -11.52 -17.98 -13.58
CA GLU A 334 -12.40 -18.73 -14.46
C GLU A 334 -12.51 -18.06 -15.84
N ARG A 335 -12.59 -18.88 -16.89
CA ARG A 335 -12.61 -18.44 -18.29
C ARG A 335 -13.77 -17.48 -18.55
N ASP A 336 -13.52 -16.46 -19.36
CA ASP A 336 -14.59 -15.60 -19.87
C ASP A 336 -15.43 -16.35 -20.90
N GLU A 337 -16.75 -16.34 -20.75
CA GLU A 337 -17.67 -16.86 -21.78
C GLU A 337 -17.74 -15.95 -23.02
N LEU A 338 -17.11 -14.77 -22.97
CA LEU A 338 -17.05 -13.86 -24.11
C LEU A 338 -16.28 -14.46 -25.30
N PRO A 339 -16.65 -14.08 -26.54
CA PRO A 339 -15.82 -14.35 -27.71
C PRO A 339 -14.42 -13.73 -27.57
N PHE A 340 -13.39 -14.37 -28.13
CA PHE A 340 -12.00 -13.91 -28.05
C PHE A 340 -11.81 -12.45 -28.51
N GLU A 341 -12.64 -11.97 -29.44
CA GLU A 341 -12.64 -10.58 -29.90
C GLU A 341 -13.00 -9.57 -28.81
N GLN A 342 -13.60 -10.01 -27.73
CA GLN A 342 -14.04 -9.16 -26.63
C GLN A 342 -13.21 -9.39 -25.37
N HIS A 343 -12.33 -10.40 -25.36
CA HIS A 343 -11.42 -10.67 -24.25
C HIS A 343 -10.57 -9.45 -23.92
N ARG A 344 -10.53 -9.15 -22.62
CA ARG A 344 -9.71 -8.09 -22.06
C ARG A 344 -8.75 -8.69 -21.05
N THR A 345 -7.51 -8.25 -21.13
CA THR A 345 -6.50 -8.49 -20.11
C THR A 345 -6.12 -7.14 -19.53
N PHE A 346 -6.18 -7.04 -18.20
CA PHE A 346 -5.82 -5.85 -17.46
C PHE A 346 -4.30 -5.83 -17.28
N VAL A 347 -3.65 -4.73 -17.66
CA VAL A 347 -2.18 -4.66 -17.64
C VAL A 347 -1.70 -3.47 -16.84
N ALA A 348 -0.57 -3.63 -16.15
CA ALA A 348 0.15 -2.52 -15.52
C ALA A 348 1.66 -2.71 -15.64
N ASP A 349 2.38 -1.61 -15.89
CA ASP A 349 3.83 -1.58 -15.83
C ASP A 349 4.25 -0.71 -14.63
N LEU A 350 4.71 -1.36 -13.57
CA LEU A 350 5.21 -0.68 -12.36
C LEU A 350 6.74 -0.54 -12.39
N THR A 351 7.40 -0.83 -13.52
CA THR A 351 8.85 -0.65 -13.65
C THR A 351 9.22 0.80 -13.30
N GLY A 352 10.18 0.97 -12.38
CA GLY A 352 10.62 2.29 -11.92
C GLY A 352 9.70 2.99 -10.90
N SER A 353 8.65 2.32 -10.43
CA SER A 353 7.82 2.77 -9.30
C SER A 353 8.25 2.10 -7.99
N ASP A 354 7.96 2.72 -6.85
CA ASP A 354 8.11 2.08 -5.54
C ASP A 354 6.79 1.43 -5.10
N LEU A 355 6.84 0.21 -4.56
CA LEU A 355 5.68 -0.48 -3.96
C LEU A 355 5.31 0.14 -2.60
N THR A 356 4.84 1.38 -2.64
CA THR A 356 4.34 2.09 -1.46
C THR A 356 2.98 1.54 -1.02
N ALA A 357 2.64 1.67 0.27
CA ALA A 357 1.35 1.20 0.79
C ALA A 357 0.13 1.73 0.00
N PRO A 358 0.05 3.02 -0.42
CA PRO A 358 -1.06 3.48 -1.25
C PRO A 358 -1.11 2.82 -2.63
N LEU A 359 0.05 2.59 -3.28
CA LEU A 359 0.09 1.93 -4.59
C LEU A 359 -0.34 0.47 -4.48
N VAL A 360 0.11 -0.22 -3.44
CA VAL A 360 -0.28 -1.62 -3.17
C VAL A 360 -1.78 -1.71 -2.91
N ALA A 361 -2.34 -0.84 -2.07
CA ALA A 361 -3.77 -0.81 -1.80
C ALA A 361 -4.60 -0.56 -3.08
N ASP A 362 -4.17 0.40 -3.92
CA ASP A 362 -4.83 0.71 -5.19
C ASP A 362 -4.75 -0.47 -6.17
N LEU A 363 -3.61 -1.16 -6.23
CA LEU A 363 -3.43 -2.33 -7.09
C LEU A 363 -4.29 -3.51 -6.61
N VAL A 364 -4.34 -3.77 -5.30
CA VAL A 364 -5.15 -4.85 -4.73
C VAL A 364 -6.63 -4.65 -5.06
N VAL A 365 -7.14 -3.42 -4.94
CA VAL A 365 -8.52 -3.08 -5.33
C VAL A 365 -8.76 -3.27 -6.83
N ASP A 366 -7.80 -2.92 -7.68
CA ASP A 366 -7.94 -3.18 -9.11
C ASP A 366 -7.90 -4.69 -9.42
N LEU A 367 -7.06 -5.47 -8.73
CA LEU A 367 -6.99 -6.93 -8.90
C LEU A 367 -8.28 -7.64 -8.47
N THR A 368 -8.90 -7.22 -7.36
CA THR A 368 -10.18 -7.79 -6.92
C THR A 368 -11.29 -7.52 -7.92
N VAL A 369 -11.37 -6.32 -8.50
CA VAL A 369 -12.35 -6.03 -9.56
C VAL A 369 -12.02 -6.77 -10.85
N ALA A 370 -10.73 -6.94 -11.20
CA ALA A 370 -10.32 -7.71 -12.37
C ALA A 370 -10.64 -9.21 -12.27
N ALA A 371 -10.78 -9.74 -11.05
CA ALA A 371 -11.20 -11.12 -10.80
C ALA A 371 -12.72 -11.35 -10.97
N GLN A 372 -13.52 -10.29 -10.94
CA GLN A 372 -14.99 -10.35 -11.01
C GLN A 372 -15.51 -10.38 -12.46
N ASP A 373 -16.83 -10.42 -12.61
CA ASP A 373 -17.54 -10.49 -13.89
C ASP A 373 -17.52 -9.16 -14.68
N LEU A 374 -17.90 -9.25 -15.96
CA LEU A 374 -17.86 -8.12 -16.89
C LEU A 374 -18.68 -6.88 -16.43
N PRO A 375 -19.89 -7.01 -15.86
CA PRO A 375 -20.64 -5.87 -15.32
C PRO A 375 -19.87 -5.06 -14.26
N ALA A 376 -19.19 -5.74 -13.33
CA ALA A 376 -18.36 -5.10 -12.31
C ALA A 376 -17.17 -4.35 -12.93
N GLN A 377 -16.56 -4.93 -13.97
CA GLN A 377 -15.41 -4.34 -14.66
C GLN A 377 -15.78 -3.12 -15.53
N GLN A 378 -16.92 -3.15 -16.22
CA GLN A 378 -17.30 -2.15 -17.25
C GLN A 378 -17.47 -0.72 -16.71
N HIS A 379 -17.80 -0.59 -15.43
CA HIS A 379 -18.13 0.69 -14.80
C HIS A 379 -17.03 1.20 -13.87
N ARG A 380 -15.88 0.51 -13.83
CA ARG A 380 -14.77 0.83 -12.94
C ARG A 380 -13.79 1.82 -13.57
N ALA A 381 -13.38 2.82 -12.80
CA ALA A 381 -12.19 3.62 -13.07
C ALA A 381 -10.97 2.91 -12.46
N TRP A 382 -10.04 2.49 -13.32
CA TRP A 382 -8.83 1.76 -12.94
C TRP A 382 -7.74 2.71 -12.47
N ARG A 383 -7.12 2.42 -11.31
CA ARG A 383 -6.11 3.29 -10.66
C ARG A 383 -4.70 2.94 -11.07
N VAL A 384 -4.43 1.64 -11.19
CA VAL A 384 -3.14 1.05 -11.50
C VAL A 384 -3.22 0.24 -12.78
N LEU A 385 -4.23 -0.62 -12.89
CA LEU A 385 -4.44 -1.45 -14.08
C LEU A 385 -5.02 -0.62 -15.22
N ARG A 386 -4.92 -1.14 -16.45
CA ARG A 386 -5.69 -0.64 -17.60
C ARG A 386 -6.24 -1.80 -18.43
N PRO A 387 -7.51 -1.73 -18.88
CA PRO A 387 -8.05 -2.72 -19.79
C PRO A 387 -7.40 -2.63 -21.16
N ALA A 388 -6.87 -3.74 -21.67
CA ALA A 388 -6.43 -3.86 -23.06
C ALA A 388 -7.13 -5.05 -23.72
N LEU A 389 -7.49 -4.92 -25.01
CA LEU A 389 -8.01 -6.05 -25.78
C LEU A 389 -6.90 -7.08 -25.97
N THR A 390 -7.15 -8.31 -25.57
CA THR A 390 -6.12 -9.37 -25.53
C THR A 390 -5.52 -9.61 -26.92
N ARG A 391 -6.35 -9.63 -27.97
CA ARG A 391 -5.86 -9.70 -29.37
C ARG A 391 -4.85 -8.62 -29.75
N HIS A 392 -4.96 -7.40 -29.21
CA HIS A 392 -4.03 -6.32 -29.50
C HIS A 392 -2.71 -6.47 -28.75
N LEU A 393 -2.74 -7.11 -27.57
CA LEU A 393 -1.52 -7.46 -26.84
C LEU A 393 -0.75 -8.53 -27.61
N LEU A 394 -1.43 -9.59 -28.03
CA LEU A 394 -0.83 -10.72 -28.76
C LEU A 394 -0.29 -10.30 -30.14
N ALA A 395 -1.01 -9.46 -30.88
CA ALA A 395 -0.61 -9.03 -32.22
C ALA A 395 0.68 -8.19 -32.25
N ARG A 396 1.07 -7.55 -31.14
CA ARG A 396 2.25 -6.67 -31.10
C ARG A 396 3.57 -7.43 -31.00
N GLY A 397 3.56 -8.69 -30.55
CA GLY A 397 4.78 -9.50 -30.38
C GLY A 397 5.81 -8.94 -29.38
N GLY A 398 5.45 -7.88 -28.63
CA GLY A 398 6.29 -7.21 -27.64
C GLY A 398 5.89 -7.56 -26.22
N SER A 399 6.37 -6.78 -25.25
CA SER A 399 5.94 -6.95 -23.85
C SER A 399 4.46 -6.57 -23.69
N LEU A 400 3.72 -7.39 -22.95
CA LEU A 400 2.28 -7.24 -22.70
C LEU A 400 1.94 -5.91 -21.99
N VAL A 401 2.91 -5.32 -21.29
CA VAL A 401 2.73 -4.07 -20.54
C VAL A 401 3.31 -2.84 -21.25
N SER A 402 4.01 -3.02 -22.39
CA SER A 402 4.61 -1.96 -23.19
C SER A 402 3.54 -1.21 -24.01
N THR A 403 2.88 -0.28 -23.34
CA THR A 403 1.98 0.68 -23.95
C THR A 403 2.42 2.03 -23.42
N SER A 404 2.96 2.85 -24.34
CA SER A 404 3.37 4.25 -24.16
C SER A 404 2.56 4.94 -23.05
N GLN A 405 3.23 5.37 -21.98
CA GLN A 405 2.63 6.18 -20.93
C GLN A 405 2.00 7.45 -21.54
N PRO A 406 0.74 7.80 -21.22
CA PRO A 406 0.35 9.18 -21.02
C PRO A 406 0.67 9.59 -19.57
N PRO A 407 0.80 10.90 -19.29
CA PRO A 407 1.63 11.41 -18.21
C PRO A 407 1.09 11.04 -16.83
N SER A 408 2.00 11.06 -15.86
CA SER A 408 1.75 11.17 -14.43
C SER A 408 0.87 12.38 -14.11
N GLY A 409 -0.43 12.28 -14.37
CA GLY A 409 -1.45 13.04 -13.67
C GLY A 409 -1.80 12.26 -12.42
N LYS A 410 -1.86 12.93 -11.26
CA LYS A 410 -2.49 12.35 -10.07
C LYS A 410 -3.94 12.01 -10.42
N HIS A 411 -4.17 10.79 -10.91
CA HIS A 411 -5.50 10.27 -11.20
C HIS A 411 -6.10 9.83 -9.87
N THR A 412 -6.64 10.79 -9.13
CA THR A 412 -7.61 10.48 -8.07
C THR A 412 -8.76 9.72 -8.72
N SER A 413 -8.98 8.47 -8.32
CA SER A 413 -10.11 7.65 -8.77
C SER A 413 -11.43 8.40 -8.65
N ALA A 414 -12.33 8.18 -9.60
CA ALA A 414 -13.72 8.57 -9.42
C ALA A 414 -14.34 7.64 -8.34
N PRO A 415 -14.97 8.19 -7.29
CA PRO A 415 -15.56 7.39 -6.21
C PRO A 415 -16.77 6.58 -6.71
N SER A 416 -16.98 5.38 -6.17
CA SER A 416 -18.15 4.56 -6.50
C SER A 416 -19.45 5.23 -6.02
N PRO A 417 -20.63 4.90 -6.60
CA PRO A 417 -21.91 5.41 -6.09
C PRO A 417 -22.11 5.14 -4.59
N GLU A 418 -21.67 3.98 -4.10
CA GLU A 418 -21.75 3.61 -2.68
C GLU A 418 -20.77 4.40 -1.81
N GLU A 419 -19.52 4.56 -2.26
CA GLU A 419 -18.53 5.40 -1.59
C GLU A 419 -19.01 6.86 -1.52
N LEU A 420 -19.64 7.36 -2.58
CA LEU A 420 -20.23 8.71 -2.60
C LEU A 420 -21.39 8.84 -1.61
N ARG A 421 -22.27 7.83 -1.51
CA ARG A 421 -23.35 7.82 -0.51
C ARG A 421 -22.79 7.78 0.91
N ALA A 422 -21.82 6.92 1.17
CA ALA A 422 -21.15 6.84 2.47
C ALA A 422 -20.47 8.16 2.85
N LYS A 423 -19.77 8.80 1.89
CA LYS A 423 -19.14 10.12 2.10
C LYS A 423 -20.17 11.22 2.35
N ALA A 424 -21.28 11.23 1.61
CA ALA A 424 -22.36 12.20 1.84
C ALA A 424 -22.97 12.03 3.23
N ALA A 425 -23.25 10.80 3.65
CA ALA A 425 -23.77 10.49 4.99
C ALA A 425 -22.79 10.91 6.10
N ALA A 426 -21.50 10.55 5.97
CA ALA A 426 -20.47 10.93 6.94
C ALA A 426 -20.28 12.45 7.04
N ALA A 427 -20.48 13.18 5.94
CA ALA A 427 -20.40 14.64 5.91
C ALA A 427 -21.71 15.33 6.38
N GLY A 428 -22.78 14.58 6.64
CA GLY A 428 -24.10 15.13 6.96
C GLY A 428 -24.73 15.91 5.80
N VAL A 429 -24.48 15.49 4.56
CA VAL A 429 -25.05 16.12 3.35
C VAL A 429 -26.25 15.31 2.88
N ASP A 430 -27.45 15.74 3.30
CA ASP A 430 -28.70 15.03 3.02
C ASP A 430 -29.31 15.31 1.63
N GLY A 431 -30.16 14.38 1.19
CA GLY A 431 -31.00 14.51 0.00
C GLY A 431 -30.27 14.35 -1.35
N VAL A 432 -28.97 14.02 -1.36
CA VAL A 432 -28.22 13.75 -2.59
C VAL A 432 -28.46 12.30 -3.00
N GLN A 433 -29.27 12.10 -4.04
CA GLN A 433 -29.50 10.77 -4.61
C GLN A 433 -28.39 10.45 -5.62
N VAL A 434 -27.55 9.48 -5.26
CA VAL A 434 -26.49 8.97 -6.14
C VAL A 434 -26.98 7.66 -6.75
N THR A 435 -27.13 7.60 -8.06
CA THR A 435 -27.47 6.39 -8.81
C THR A 435 -26.37 6.08 -9.84
N PRO A 436 -26.12 4.80 -10.17
CA PRO A 436 -25.22 4.46 -11.27
C PRO A 436 -25.70 5.09 -12.58
N GLY A 437 -24.81 5.78 -13.29
CA GLY A 437 -25.13 6.35 -14.59
C GLY A 437 -25.20 5.27 -15.67
N VAL A 438 -26.19 5.36 -16.55
CA VAL A 438 -26.34 4.46 -17.71
C VAL A 438 -25.98 5.28 -18.97
N GLY A 439 -24.87 4.95 -19.64
CA GLY A 439 -24.49 5.62 -20.89
C GLY A 439 -22.99 5.63 -21.20
N ALA A 440 -22.66 5.94 -22.46
CA ALA A 440 -21.28 6.07 -22.92
C ALA A 440 -20.56 7.27 -22.27
N PRO A 441 -19.23 7.21 -22.08
CA PRO A 441 -18.45 8.33 -21.58
C PRO A 441 -18.60 9.57 -22.46
N ARG A 442 -18.84 10.71 -21.83
CA ARG A 442 -19.05 11.99 -22.50
C ARG A 442 -17.72 12.51 -23.04
N ARG A 443 -17.75 13.15 -24.22
CA ARG A 443 -16.57 13.80 -24.79
C ARG A 443 -16.32 15.12 -24.08
N ASP A 444 -15.08 15.34 -23.66
CA ASP A 444 -14.65 16.61 -23.06
C ASP A 444 -14.75 17.77 -24.07
N THR A 445 -15.08 18.95 -23.55
CA THR A 445 -14.93 20.25 -24.19
C THR A 445 -13.81 21.06 -23.52
N THR A 446 -13.51 22.27 -24.01
CA THR A 446 -12.50 23.16 -23.41
C THR A 446 -13.10 24.51 -23.03
N ALA A 447 -12.50 25.21 -22.06
CA ALA A 447 -12.94 26.56 -21.72
C ALA A 447 -12.79 27.54 -22.89
N GLN A 448 -11.80 27.35 -23.79
CA GLN A 448 -11.67 28.16 -25.02
C GLN A 448 -12.81 27.92 -26.01
N ALA A 449 -13.30 26.68 -26.13
CA ALA A 449 -14.51 26.44 -26.92
C ALA A 449 -15.67 27.24 -26.33
N GLY A 450 -15.84 27.28 -25.00
CA GLY A 450 -16.89 28.08 -24.39
C GLY A 450 -16.80 29.58 -24.55
N LEU A 451 -15.58 30.14 -24.58
CA LEU A 451 -15.37 31.55 -24.90
C LEU A 451 -15.73 31.85 -26.37
N THR A 452 -15.54 30.88 -27.26
CA THR A 452 -15.81 31.00 -28.70
C THR A 452 -17.29 30.82 -29.01
N ASP A 453 -17.91 29.82 -28.38
CA ASP A 453 -19.32 29.45 -28.51
C ASP A 453 -20.25 30.39 -27.72
N GLY A 454 -19.68 31.23 -26.84
CA GLY A 454 -20.40 32.30 -26.14
C GLY A 454 -21.05 31.91 -24.81
N TRP A 455 -20.96 30.66 -24.37
CA TRP A 455 -21.48 30.22 -23.07
C TRP A 455 -20.54 30.51 -21.88
N LEU A 456 -19.33 31.01 -22.15
CA LEU A 456 -18.37 31.48 -21.15
C LEU A 456 -17.90 32.89 -21.51
N LYS A 457 -17.82 33.78 -20.51
CA LYS A 457 -17.36 35.17 -20.68
C LYS A 457 -16.23 35.52 -19.72
N LEU A 458 -15.13 36.06 -20.24
CA LEU A 458 -14.03 36.59 -19.43
C LEU A 458 -14.29 38.04 -19.03
N LEU A 459 -14.29 38.32 -17.74
CA LEU A 459 -14.47 39.64 -17.14
C LEU A 459 -13.14 40.14 -16.56
N PRO A 460 -12.64 41.32 -16.98
CA PRO A 460 -11.37 41.85 -16.49
C PRO A 460 -11.51 42.37 -15.06
N GLY A 461 -10.46 42.24 -14.25
CA GLY A 461 -10.40 42.89 -12.93
C GLY A 461 -10.38 44.41 -13.06
N SER A 462 -11.05 45.07 -12.11
CA SER A 462 -11.11 46.52 -11.98
C SER A 462 -9.77 47.06 -11.51
N ARG A 463 -9.24 48.12 -12.15
CA ARG A 463 -7.98 48.76 -11.73
C ARG A 463 -8.21 49.65 -10.50
N VAL A 464 -8.37 49.03 -9.34
CA VAL A 464 -8.63 49.72 -8.07
C VAL A 464 -7.64 49.26 -7.00
N SER A 465 -7.15 50.21 -6.20
CA SER A 465 -6.39 49.89 -4.99
C SER A 465 -7.37 49.80 -3.80
N PRO A 466 -7.39 48.69 -3.04
CA PRO A 466 -8.30 48.51 -1.89
C PRO A 466 -8.18 49.63 -0.85
N ALA A 467 -6.95 50.11 -0.58
CA ALA A 467 -6.69 51.20 0.36
C ALA A 467 -7.36 52.54 -0.04
N GLN A 468 -7.79 52.68 -1.30
CA GLN A 468 -8.45 53.89 -1.81
C GLN A 468 -9.97 53.74 -1.89
N LEU A 469 -10.54 52.64 -1.38
CA LEU A 469 -11.98 52.39 -1.41
C LEU A 469 -12.68 52.72 -0.09
N GLY A 470 -11.94 53.08 0.97
CA GLY A 470 -12.47 53.32 2.31
C GLY A 470 -13.00 52.04 2.98
N ASP A 471 -13.36 52.14 4.26
CA ASP A 471 -13.95 51.02 5.00
C ASP A 471 -15.46 50.92 4.71
N GLY A 472 -15.97 49.71 4.46
CA GLY A 472 -17.40 49.50 4.20
C GLY A 472 -17.85 48.06 4.38
N ASP A 473 -18.77 47.58 3.53
CA ASP A 473 -19.32 46.21 3.54
C ASP A 473 -19.02 45.41 2.25
N LEU A 474 -18.42 46.05 1.24
CA LEU A 474 -18.20 45.43 -0.07
C LEU A 474 -16.94 44.55 -0.04
N THR A 475 -17.10 43.24 -0.24
CA THR A 475 -15.98 42.32 -0.42
C THR A 475 -15.20 42.64 -1.69
N VAL A 476 -13.87 42.80 -1.58
CA VAL A 476 -12.99 43.03 -2.73
C VAL A 476 -12.00 41.88 -2.88
N TRP A 477 -12.11 41.13 -3.97
CA TRP A 477 -11.15 40.09 -4.31
C TRP A 477 -9.88 40.70 -4.90
N THR A 478 -8.74 40.38 -4.28
CA THR A 478 -7.43 40.88 -4.69
C THR A 478 -6.41 39.75 -4.75
N VAL A 479 -5.23 40.08 -5.25
CA VAL A 479 -4.07 39.19 -5.20
C VAL A 479 -3.09 39.74 -4.18
N ASP A 480 -2.92 39.03 -3.06
CA ASP A 480 -1.95 39.35 -2.02
C ASP A 480 -0.95 38.20 -1.86
N GLY A 481 0.35 38.52 -1.79
CA GLY A 481 1.43 37.52 -1.69
C GLY A 481 1.42 36.45 -2.80
N GLY A 482 0.81 36.74 -3.97
CA GLY A 482 0.64 35.77 -5.05
C GLY A 482 -0.54 34.79 -4.87
N ARG A 483 -1.44 35.03 -3.92
CA ARG A 483 -2.64 34.23 -3.66
C ARG A 483 -3.89 35.09 -3.84
N LEU A 484 -4.98 34.45 -4.27
CA LEU A 484 -6.29 35.08 -4.31
C LEU A 484 -6.83 35.19 -2.87
N ALA A 485 -7.20 36.39 -2.44
CA ALA A 485 -7.75 36.64 -1.12
C ALA A 485 -8.90 37.66 -1.20
N PRO A 486 -9.96 37.48 -0.40
CA PRO A 486 -10.89 38.56 -0.13
C PRO A 486 -10.14 39.59 0.73
N ALA A 487 -9.76 40.72 0.14
CA ALA A 487 -9.24 41.85 0.90
C ALA A 487 -10.40 42.61 1.56
N ALA A 488 -10.04 43.39 2.59
CA ALA A 488 -10.90 44.19 3.46
C ALA A 488 -12.13 44.82 2.79
N THR A 489 -13.15 45.04 3.61
CA THR A 489 -14.44 45.56 3.20
C THR A 489 -14.31 47.01 2.71
N ALA A 490 -14.86 47.28 1.52
CA ALA A 490 -14.79 48.57 0.84
C ALA A 490 -16.12 49.33 0.92
N ASP A 491 -16.08 50.67 0.81
CA ASP A 491 -17.31 51.44 0.60
C ASP A 491 -17.89 51.18 -0.80
N ARG A 492 -19.12 50.66 -0.84
CA ARG A 492 -19.80 50.24 -2.07
C ARG A 492 -20.05 51.41 -3.02
N LEU A 493 -20.38 52.60 -2.49
CA LEU A 493 -20.65 53.79 -3.31
C LEU A 493 -19.38 54.28 -4.00
N THR A 494 -18.28 54.36 -3.26
CA THR A 494 -16.95 54.77 -3.74
C THR A 494 -16.41 53.79 -4.79
N ALA A 495 -16.62 52.49 -4.59
CA ALA A 495 -16.24 51.47 -5.55
C ALA A 495 -17.00 51.60 -6.88
N LEU A 496 -18.33 51.71 -6.83
CA LEU A 496 -19.19 51.75 -8.03
C LEU A 496 -19.15 53.07 -8.79
N ALA A 497 -18.69 54.16 -8.16
CA ALA A 497 -18.48 55.44 -8.83
C ALA A 497 -17.29 55.42 -9.81
N ARG A 498 -16.45 54.38 -9.80
CA ARG A 498 -15.28 54.27 -10.68
C ARG A 498 -15.64 53.71 -12.07
N PRO A 499 -14.98 54.16 -13.14
CA PRO A 499 -15.22 53.62 -14.47
C PRO A 499 -14.79 52.15 -14.56
N SER A 500 -15.58 51.36 -15.30
CA SER A 500 -15.30 49.94 -15.59
C SER A 500 -15.30 48.99 -14.38
N THR A 501 -15.86 49.42 -13.23
CA THR A 501 -16.15 48.52 -12.11
C THR A 501 -17.42 47.73 -12.36
N TRP A 502 -17.43 46.47 -11.95
CA TRP A 502 -18.58 45.58 -12.04
C TRP A 502 -18.58 44.67 -10.81
N LEU A 503 -19.77 44.20 -10.43
CA LEU A 503 -19.93 43.24 -9.35
C LEU A 503 -20.11 41.83 -9.89
N THR A 504 -19.56 40.87 -9.16
CA THR A 504 -19.77 39.44 -9.42
C THR A 504 -21.26 39.10 -9.31
N GLN A 505 -21.65 38.09 -10.06
CA GLN A 505 -22.94 37.41 -9.91
C GLN A 505 -22.72 36.08 -9.19
N PRO A 506 -23.76 35.54 -8.52
CA PRO A 506 -23.72 34.18 -7.99
C PRO A 506 -23.25 33.18 -9.04
N GLY A 507 -22.21 32.42 -8.73
CA GLY A 507 -21.59 31.43 -9.61
C GLY A 507 -20.44 31.95 -10.49
N ASP A 508 -20.07 33.22 -10.40
CA ASP A 508 -18.87 33.73 -11.08
C ASP A 508 -17.60 33.06 -10.53
N VAL A 509 -16.69 32.67 -11.42
CA VAL A 509 -15.43 32.01 -11.04
C VAL A 509 -14.28 33.01 -11.11
N ILE A 510 -13.77 33.42 -9.96
CA ILE A 510 -12.68 34.37 -9.82
C ILE A 510 -11.34 33.65 -9.93
N LEU A 511 -10.48 34.14 -10.82
CA LEU A 511 -9.17 33.59 -11.16
C LEU A 511 -8.06 34.36 -10.46
N GLY A 512 -7.21 33.62 -9.75
CA GLY A 512 -5.98 34.14 -9.15
C GLY A 512 -4.73 33.88 -9.99
N PRO A 513 -3.55 34.23 -9.47
CA PRO A 513 -2.27 33.87 -10.10
C PRO A 513 -2.06 32.35 -10.05
N GLY A 514 -1.56 31.79 -11.15
CA GLY A 514 -1.39 30.34 -11.27
C GLY A 514 -2.71 29.57 -11.39
N PRO A 515 -2.74 28.26 -11.10
CA PRO A 515 -3.94 27.43 -11.19
C PRO A 515 -4.79 27.61 -9.93
N THR A 516 -5.28 28.83 -9.69
CA THR A 516 -6.15 29.12 -8.54
C THR A 516 -7.45 29.75 -9.01
N ALA A 517 -8.56 29.20 -8.53
CA ALA A 517 -9.90 29.69 -8.82
C ALA A 517 -10.81 29.52 -7.60
N VAL A 518 -11.68 30.49 -7.38
CA VAL A 518 -12.71 30.47 -6.33
C VAL A 518 -14.07 30.78 -6.99
N VAL A 519 -15.11 30.06 -6.58
CA VAL A 519 -16.49 30.36 -7.00
C VAL A 519 -17.08 31.35 -6.00
N ASP A 520 -17.55 32.49 -6.49
CA ASP A 520 -18.32 33.44 -5.70
C ASP A 520 -19.78 32.99 -5.67
N LEU A 521 -20.20 32.37 -4.57
CA LEU A 521 -21.55 31.80 -4.43
C LEU A 521 -22.61 32.87 -4.16
N ASP A 522 -22.24 33.91 -3.41
CA ASP A 522 -23.16 34.99 -3.02
C ASP A 522 -23.26 36.07 -4.09
N GLY A 523 -22.18 36.27 -4.85
CA GLY A 523 -22.04 37.39 -5.77
C GLY A 523 -21.93 38.72 -5.03
N GLY A 524 -22.00 39.82 -5.78
CA GLY A 524 -21.95 41.16 -5.20
C GLY A 524 -20.56 41.62 -4.74
N SER A 525 -19.51 40.85 -5.02
CA SER A 525 -18.11 41.20 -4.75
C SER A 525 -17.50 42.00 -5.90
N LEU A 526 -16.47 42.79 -5.59
CA LEU A 526 -15.65 43.47 -6.60
C LEU A 526 -14.37 42.65 -6.87
N VAL A 527 -13.94 42.56 -8.13
CA VAL A 527 -12.66 41.90 -8.49
C VAL A 527 -11.64 42.95 -8.89
N ALA A 528 -10.53 43.06 -8.16
CA ALA A 528 -9.44 43.99 -8.45
C ALA A 528 -8.35 43.35 -9.35
N ALA A 529 -7.84 44.11 -10.31
CA ALA A 529 -6.71 43.69 -11.14
C ALA A 529 -5.47 43.41 -10.25
N PRO A 530 -4.69 42.33 -10.53
CA PRO A 530 -4.65 41.53 -11.76
C PRO A 530 -5.61 40.33 -11.81
N ALA A 531 -6.44 40.10 -10.78
CA ALA A 531 -7.44 39.04 -10.80
C ALA A 531 -8.47 39.27 -11.92
N ARG A 532 -9.11 38.20 -12.38
CA ARG A 532 -10.12 38.21 -13.45
C ARG A 532 -11.25 37.28 -13.03
N ALA A 533 -12.40 37.34 -13.70
CA ALA A 533 -13.45 36.34 -13.48
C ALA A 533 -13.93 35.72 -14.79
N LEU A 534 -14.48 34.52 -14.68
CA LEU A 534 -15.21 33.85 -15.73
C LEU A 534 -16.67 33.75 -15.32
N ARG A 535 -17.56 34.20 -16.21
CA ARG A 535 -19.01 34.11 -16.04
C ARG A 535 -19.59 33.08 -16.99
N LEU A 536 -20.39 32.17 -16.45
CA LEU A 536 -21.16 31.19 -17.22
C LEU A 536 -22.50 31.80 -17.61
N THR A 537 -23.00 31.48 -18.80
CA THR A 537 -24.39 31.77 -19.18
C THR A 537 -25.34 30.75 -18.54
N ALA A 538 -26.64 31.06 -18.50
CA ALA A 538 -27.65 30.17 -17.89
C ALA A 538 -27.78 28.81 -18.61
N ASP A 539 -27.43 28.76 -19.89
CA ASP A 539 -27.44 27.61 -20.79
C ASP A 539 -26.08 26.90 -20.90
N ALA A 540 -25.07 27.34 -20.15
CA ALA A 540 -23.76 26.70 -20.18
C ALA A 540 -23.85 25.21 -19.81
N PRO A 541 -23.20 24.31 -20.57
CA PRO A 541 -23.30 22.86 -20.36
C PRO A 541 -22.44 22.37 -19.19
N VAL A 542 -21.94 23.25 -18.32
CA VAL A 542 -21.02 22.93 -17.22
C VAL A 542 -21.37 23.77 -15.99
N THR A 543 -20.97 23.35 -14.80
CA THR A 543 -21.15 24.12 -13.57
C THR A 543 -19.93 24.98 -13.22
N ALA A 544 -20.14 26.03 -12.40
CA ALA A 544 -19.06 26.87 -11.88
C ALA A 544 -18.01 26.06 -11.10
N GLN A 545 -18.44 25.04 -10.37
CA GLN A 545 -17.57 24.14 -9.61
C GLN A 545 -16.72 23.25 -10.54
N GLN A 546 -17.27 22.77 -11.67
CA GLN A 546 -16.48 22.06 -12.68
C GLN A 546 -15.38 22.96 -13.24
N LEU A 547 -15.71 24.21 -13.55
CA LEU A 547 -14.77 25.20 -14.07
C LEU A 547 -13.67 25.54 -13.05
N ALA A 548 -14.04 25.85 -11.80
CA ALA A 548 -13.08 26.15 -10.75
C ALA A 548 -12.14 24.97 -10.46
N ARG A 549 -12.68 23.74 -10.44
CA ARG A 549 -11.86 22.52 -10.29
C ARG A 549 -10.90 22.33 -11.46
N ALA A 550 -11.35 22.51 -12.70
CA ALA A 550 -10.50 22.37 -13.88
C ALA A 550 -9.32 23.36 -13.88
N VAL A 551 -9.53 24.58 -13.39
CA VAL A 551 -8.46 25.57 -13.19
C VAL A 551 -7.52 25.12 -12.06
N ALA A 552 -8.06 24.70 -10.92
CA ALA A 552 -7.28 24.32 -9.75
C ALA A 552 -6.40 23.07 -9.96
N THR A 553 -6.85 22.12 -10.79
CA THR A 553 -6.10 20.89 -11.09
C THR A 553 -5.14 21.03 -12.28
N ALA A 554 -5.15 22.16 -12.99
CA ALA A 554 -4.26 22.38 -14.11
C ALA A 554 -2.81 22.67 -13.66
N PRO A 555 -1.79 22.26 -14.43
CA PRO A 555 -0.41 22.70 -14.20
C PRO A 555 -0.28 24.23 -14.21
N ARG A 556 0.76 24.76 -13.54
CA ARG A 556 1.06 26.19 -13.58
C ARG A 556 1.36 26.63 -15.02
N GLY A 557 0.76 27.75 -15.44
CA GLY A 557 0.96 28.32 -16.78
C GLY A 557 0.06 27.74 -17.88
N THR A 558 -0.83 26.80 -17.55
CA THR A 558 -1.85 26.28 -18.47
C THR A 558 -2.80 27.37 -18.93
N ARG A 559 -3.01 27.47 -20.25
CA ARG A 559 -3.91 28.46 -20.87
C ARG A 559 -5.37 27.99 -20.82
N PRO A 560 -6.36 28.89 -20.91
CA PRO A 560 -7.78 28.52 -20.95
C PRO A 560 -8.14 27.47 -22.01
N SER A 561 -7.42 27.43 -23.14
CA SER A 561 -7.60 26.41 -24.20
C SER A 561 -7.26 24.98 -23.81
N GLN A 562 -6.59 24.79 -22.67
CA GLN A 562 -6.15 23.49 -22.19
C GLN A 562 -6.95 23.01 -20.98
N TRP A 563 -7.84 23.84 -20.42
CA TRP A 563 -8.74 23.42 -19.35
C TRP A 563 -9.86 22.58 -19.95
N ARG A 564 -9.83 21.29 -19.65
CA ARG A 564 -10.84 20.32 -20.09
C ARG A 564 -12.02 20.33 -19.13
N LEU A 565 -13.22 20.31 -19.72
CA LEU A 565 -14.49 20.32 -19.01
C LEU A 565 -15.37 19.22 -19.60
N THR A 566 -16.17 18.55 -18.78
CA THR A 566 -17.07 17.50 -19.26
C THR A 566 -18.50 18.04 -19.31
N PRO A 567 -19.11 18.21 -20.50
CA PRO A 567 -20.47 18.69 -20.65
C PRO A 567 -21.49 17.82 -19.90
N LEU A 568 -22.49 18.48 -19.32
CA LEU A 568 -23.62 17.87 -18.62
C LEU A 568 -24.92 18.17 -19.36
N ASP A 569 -25.82 17.19 -19.38
CA ASP A 569 -27.21 17.45 -19.76
C ASP A 569 -27.88 18.39 -18.73
N PRO A 570 -28.97 19.08 -19.11
CA PRO A 570 -29.59 20.07 -18.24
C PRO A 570 -30.05 19.53 -16.88
N ALA A 571 -30.51 18.26 -16.82
CA ALA A 571 -30.98 17.65 -15.58
C ALA A 571 -29.81 17.32 -14.64
N GLN A 572 -28.73 16.72 -15.16
CA GLN A 572 -27.53 16.41 -14.40
C GLN A 572 -26.82 17.68 -13.92
N ARG A 573 -26.81 18.74 -14.74
CA ARG A 573 -26.27 20.06 -14.36
C ARG A 573 -27.05 20.66 -13.19
N ALA A 574 -28.39 20.63 -13.26
CA ALA A 574 -29.24 21.13 -12.19
C ALA A 574 -29.04 20.33 -10.89
N ALA A 575 -28.97 19.00 -10.98
CA ALA A 575 -28.72 18.12 -9.85
C ALA A 575 -27.35 18.38 -9.20
N LEU A 576 -26.29 18.54 -10.01
CA LEU A 576 -24.94 18.83 -9.50
C LEU A 576 -24.86 20.21 -8.85
N SER A 577 -25.54 21.21 -9.41
CA SER A 577 -25.63 22.55 -8.81
C SER A 577 -26.31 22.50 -7.44
N ALA A 578 -27.48 21.85 -7.36
CA ALA A 578 -28.22 21.70 -6.10
C ALA A 578 -27.42 20.92 -5.03
N ALA A 579 -26.67 19.90 -5.44
CA ALA A 579 -25.79 19.18 -4.52
C ALA A 579 -24.63 20.08 -4.02
N ALA A 580 -24.06 20.90 -4.89
CA ALA A 580 -23.01 21.84 -4.50
C ALA A 580 -23.53 22.91 -3.52
N ASP A 581 -24.76 23.40 -3.72
CA ASP A 581 -25.40 24.38 -2.84
C ASP A 581 -25.59 23.80 -1.42
N ARG A 582 -26.03 22.55 -1.31
CA ARG A 582 -26.16 21.84 -0.03
C ARG A 582 -24.82 21.64 0.67
N ILE A 583 -23.79 21.28 -0.08
CA ILE A 583 -22.42 21.18 0.46
C ILE A 583 -21.96 22.56 0.97
N GLY A 584 -22.29 23.63 0.25
CA GLY A 584 -22.02 25.01 0.67
C GLY A 584 -22.73 25.36 1.97
N GLN A 585 -24.04 25.10 2.08
CA GLN A 585 -24.83 25.33 3.30
C GLN A 585 -24.24 24.56 4.49
N ARG A 586 -23.93 23.27 4.31
CA ARG A 586 -23.34 22.45 5.38
C ARG A 586 -22.00 22.98 5.85
N ARG A 587 -21.17 23.49 4.94
CA ARG A 587 -19.90 24.13 5.30
C ARG A 587 -20.12 25.41 6.10
N ALA A 588 -21.09 26.24 5.72
CA ALA A 588 -21.42 27.46 6.44
C ALA A 588 -21.92 27.15 7.87
N GLU A 589 -22.78 26.15 8.03
CA GLU A 589 -23.24 25.66 9.34
C GLU A 589 -22.08 25.20 10.23
N LEU A 590 -21.19 24.36 9.70
CA LEU A 590 -20.03 23.86 10.45
C LEU A 590 -19.06 25.00 10.84
N THR A 591 -18.90 26.00 9.97
CA THR A 591 -18.08 27.18 10.27
C THR A 591 -18.71 28.01 11.40
N ALA A 592 -20.02 28.26 11.33
CA ALA A 592 -20.74 28.98 12.39
C ALA A 592 -20.70 28.23 13.74
N GLN A 593 -20.76 26.90 13.73
CA GLN A 593 -20.59 26.08 14.94
C GLN A 593 -19.18 26.20 15.52
N LEU A 594 -18.16 26.20 14.67
CA LEU A 594 -16.78 26.39 15.09
C LEU A 594 -16.57 27.79 15.69
N ASP A 595 -17.12 28.84 15.06
CA ASP A 595 -17.05 30.21 15.57
C ASP A 595 -17.76 30.35 16.92
N ALA A 596 -18.89 29.67 17.11
CA ALA A 596 -19.60 29.64 18.39
C ALA A 596 -18.79 28.94 19.49
N LEU A 597 -18.06 27.86 19.17
CA LEU A 597 -17.18 27.17 20.11
C LEU A 597 -15.98 28.05 20.48
N ASN A 598 -15.34 28.71 19.51
CA ASN A 598 -14.25 29.65 19.78
C ASN A 598 -14.73 30.80 20.68
N SER A 599 -15.90 31.38 20.38
CA SER A 599 -16.48 32.43 21.22
C SER A 599 -16.82 31.94 22.64
N PHE A 600 -17.24 30.68 22.78
CA PHE A 600 -17.47 30.08 24.10
C PHE A 600 -16.16 29.83 24.85
N GLU A 601 -15.12 29.37 24.18
CA GLU A 601 -13.78 29.20 24.75
C GLU A 601 -13.23 30.54 25.25
N ASP A 602 -13.28 31.60 24.44
CA ASP A 602 -12.86 32.95 24.83
C ASP A 602 -13.65 33.44 26.05
N ALA A 603 -14.97 33.28 26.05
CA ALA A 603 -15.81 33.70 27.18
C ALA A 603 -15.54 32.88 28.45
N LEU A 604 -15.25 31.58 28.33
CA LEU A 604 -14.94 30.69 29.45
C LEU A 604 -13.56 31.01 30.04
N LEU A 605 -12.57 31.32 29.20
CA LEU A 605 -11.25 31.81 29.61
C LEU A 605 -11.38 33.14 30.35
N ASP A 606 -12.06 34.13 29.76
CA ASP A 606 -12.33 35.42 30.39
C ASP A 606 -13.02 35.27 31.75
N ALA A 607 -14.03 34.39 31.84
CA ALA A 607 -14.75 34.13 33.08
C ALA A 607 -13.90 33.43 34.15
N CYS A 608 -12.94 32.57 33.77
CA CYS A 608 -12.01 31.94 34.70
C CYS A 608 -10.93 32.94 35.17
N GLU A 609 -10.36 33.74 34.26
CA GLU A 609 -9.33 34.74 34.58
C GLU A 609 -9.86 35.85 35.50
N THR A 610 -11.13 36.24 35.31
CA THR A 610 -11.82 37.20 36.19
C THR A 610 -12.36 36.59 37.47
N THR A 611 -12.12 35.28 37.73
CA THR A 611 -12.66 34.52 38.87
C THR A 611 -14.20 34.53 38.97
N THR A 612 -14.88 34.76 37.85
CA THR A 612 -16.35 34.78 37.77
C THR A 612 -16.94 33.36 37.85
N ILE A 613 -16.20 32.35 37.38
CA ILE A 613 -16.58 30.93 37.46
C ILE A 613 -15.44 30.05 37.95
N THR A 614 -15.75 28.81 38.35
CA THR A 614 -14.78 27.74 38.63
C THR A 614 -15.23 26.48 37.90
N LEU A 615 -14.30 25.77 37.26
CA LEU A 615 -14.61 24.58 36.45
C LEU A 615 -14.22 23.30 37.17
N GLU A 616 -15.11 22.31 37.17
CA GLU A 616 -14.85 20.95 37.61
C GLU A 616 -15.17 19.98 36.47
N THR A 617 -14.26 19.05 36.18
CA THR A 617 -14.47 17.99 35.18
C THR A 617 -15.00 16.73 35.87
N ARG A 618 -16.03 16.11 35.30
CA ARG A 618 -16.62 14.86 35.78
C ARG A 618 -16.09 13.64 35.05
#